data_AF-A0A4Q2Z4J6-F1
#
_entry.id   AF-A0A4Q2Z4J6-F1
#
_cell.length_a   1.000
_cell.length_b   1.000
_cell.length_c   1.000
_cell.angle_alpha   90.00
_cell.angle_beta   90.00
_cell.angle_gamma   90.00
#
_symmetry.space_group_name_H-M   'P 1'
#
loop_
_entity.id
_entity.type
_entity.pdbx_description
1 polymer ?
#
loop_
_entity_poly.entity_id
_entity_poly.type
_entity_poly.pdbx_seq_one_letter_code
_entity_poly.pdbx_strand_id
1 'polypeptide(L)'
;MRLFLLVTTALAAPAFLAGCAHDVAPAASEPLIVEVTPVPAPVLKPTFGNYGFDAAGMDAAVAPGDDFYGFANGNWAKSTPIPADKSNYGAFNLLSDLSQQRTQEILKQAQADPNSKIGITYATYLDTAAIEAKGLGPIQPWLGQIKSVKAKADLPALYAQAARNGIRTPLTSGVGQDDKEPEVYALFLGQGGLGMPDRDYYLSKDAKLAETKAAYLKHLTNLLTLAGEPNAAPRAAAILAFETRLAAVHWTRVDSRDSNKTYNKMTVAALNRRAPGYDFARAFAAAG
;
A
#
# COMPACT_ATOMS: atom_id res chain seq x y z
N MET A 1 49.54 -27.85 32.38
CA MET A 1 50.79 -28.08 33.16
C MET A 1 51.97 -27.98 32.19
N ARG A 2 52.94 -27.10 32.50
CA ARG A 2 54.18 -26.77 31.78
C ARG A 2 54.01 -25.87 30.54
N LEU A 3 54.38 -24.58 30.54
CA LEU A 3 55.62 -23.83 30.87
C LEU A 3 56.58 -23.68 29.67
N PHE A 4 56.77 -22.39 29.30
CA PHE A 4 57.96 -21.70 28.72
C PHE A 4 58.48 -22.15 27.33
N LEU A 5 59.12 -21.32 26.49
CA LEU A 5 60.01 -20.18 26.74
C LEU A 5 60.16 -19.34 25.44
N LEU A 6 60.40 -18.02 25.60
CA LEU A 6 60.82 -17.05 24.57
C LEU A 6 62.15 -17.45 23.90
N VAL A 7 62.31 -17.17 22.60
CA VAL A 7 63.58 -16.67 22.04
C VAL A 7 63.33 -15.68 20.90
N THR A 8 63.81 -14.46 21.12
CA THR A 8 64.03 -13.35 20.17
C THR A 8 65.22 -13.62 19.24
N THR A 9 65.07 -13.34 17.95
CA THR A 9 66.20 -12.96 17.07
C THR A 9 65.78 -11.87 16.11
N ALA A 10 66.48 -10.74 16.20
CA ALA A 10 66.43 -9.63 15.26
C ALA A 10 67.30 -9.95 14.04
N LEU A 11 66.83 -9.59 12.83
CA LEU A 11 67.70 -9.42 11.67
C LEU A 11 67.24 -8.22 10.84
N ALA A 12 68.23 -7.43 10.43
CA ALA A 12 68.13 -6.12 9.82
C ALA A 12 67.62 -6.12 8.35
N ALA A 13 67.17 -4.94 7.94
CA ALA A 13 66.58 -4.56 6.64
C ALA A 13 67.48 -4.79 5.40
N PRO A 14 66.92 -4.61 4.18
CA PRO A 14 67.00 -3.28 3.59
C PRO A 14 65.70 -2.78 2.94
N ALA A 15 65.65 -1.45 2.84
CA ALA A 15 64.56 -0.62 2.38
C ALA A 15 64.24 -0.78 0.89
N PHE A 16 62.94 -0.75 0.57
CA PHE A 16 62.44 -0.18 -0.68
C PHE A 16 61.48 0.96 -0.34
N LEU A 17 61.90 2.18 -0.69
CA LEU A 17 61.08 3.38 -0.77
C LEU A 17 60.26 3.32 -2.07
N ALA A 18 58.94 3.47 -1.98
CA ALA A 18 58.15 4.34 -2.86
C ALA A 18 56.65 4.24 -2.55
N GLY A 19 56.01 5.40 -2.33
CA GLY A 19 54.62 5.65 -2.72
C GLY A 19 53.58 5.67 -1.60
N CYS A 20 53.53 6.76 -0.84
CA CYS A 20 52.36 7.11 -0.04
C CYS A 20 51.17 7.44 -0.97
N ALA A 21 50.11 6.65 -0.89
CA ALA A 21 48.75 7.11 -1.16
C ALA A 21 47.91 6.67 0.05
N HIS A 22 47.65 7.61 0.97
CA HIS A 22 46.66 7.40 2.03
C HIS A 22 45.29 7.64 1.41
N ASP A 23 44.56 6.56 1.13
CA ASP A 23 43.11 6.63 1.00
C ASP A 23 42.55 6.97 2.38
N VAL A 24 42.25 8.25 2.59
CA VAL A 24 41.46 8.72 3.73
C VAL A 24 40.04 8.20 3.54
N ALA A 25 39.69 7.14 4.26
CA ALA A 25 38.31 6.69 4.36
C ALA A 25 37.44 7.86 4.87
N PRO A 26 36.28 8.16 4.23
CA PRO A 26 35.40 9.21 4.72
C PRO A 26 34.91 8.86 6.12
N ALA A 27 35.11 9.77 7.06
CA ALA A 27 34.61 9.65 8.42
C ALA A 27 33.09 9.50 8.40
N ALA A 28 32.59 8.42 9.01
CA ALA A 28 31.17 8.23 9.25
C ALA A 28 30.67 9.39 10.12
N SER A 29 29.66 10.12 9.64
CA SER A 29 29.00 11.15 10.42
C SER A 29 28.24 10.47 11.56
N GLU A 30 28.56 10.83 12.80
CA GLU A 30 27.78 10.38 13.96
C GLU A 30 26.33 10.89 13.83
N PRO A 31 25.33 10.05 14.14
CA PRO A 31 23.95 10.48 14.13
C PRO A 31 23.72 11.55 15.20
N LEU A 32 23.13 12.68 14.80
CA LEU A 32 22.61 13.69 15.72
C LEU A 32 21.48 13.07 16.55
N ILE A 33 21.80 12.65 17.78
CA ILE A 33 20.80 12.26 18.77
C ILE A 33 20.22 13.56 19.31
N VAL A 34 19.06 13.95 18.80
CA VAL A 34 18.26 15.00 19.43
C VAL A 34 17.63 14.40 20.68
N GLU A 35 18.15 14.75 21.87
CA GLU A 35 17.48 14.47 23.13
C GLU A 35 16.13 15.19 23.13
N VAL A 36 15.06 14.44 22.82
CA VAL A 36 13.70 14.91 23.05
C VAL A 36 13.46 14.81 24.55
N THR A 37 13.49 15.93 25.25
CA THR A 37 13.06 15.99 26.64
C THR A 37 11.61 15.49 26.72
N PRO A 38 11.33 14.42 27.50
CA PRO A 38 9.98 13.89 27.58
C PRO A 38 9.09 14.93 28.27
N VAL A 39 8.19 15.54 27.50
CA VAL A 39 7.08 16.32 28.04
C VAL A 39 6.26 15.36 28.92
N PRO A 40 6.01 15.67 30.20
CA PRO A 40 5.19 14.82 31.06
C PRO A 40 3.84 14.60 30.38
N ALA A 41 3.52 13.34 30.07
CA ALA A 41 2.24 13.01 29.50
C ALA A 41 1.14 13.43 30.49
N PRO A 42 0.11 14.17 30.05
CA PRO A 42 -1.03 14.45 30.92
C PRO A 42 -1.61 13.12 31.42
N VAL A 43 -2.05 13.09 32.68
CA VAL A 43 -2.74 11.92 33.24
C VAL A 43 -4.07 11.78 32.52
N LEU A 44 -4.11 10.93 31.50
CA LEU A 44 -5.31 10.69 30.71
C LEU A 44 -6.26 9.80 31.49
N LYS A 45 -7.50 10.28 31.71
CA LYS A 45 -8.59 9.44 32.20
C LYS A 45 -9.08 8.53 31.07
N PRO A 46 -9.54 7.31 31.37
CA PRO A 46 -10.16 6.46 30.37
C PRO A 46 -11.39 7.12 29.76
N THR A 47 -11.59 6.93 28.45
CA THR A 47 -12.77 7.45 27.74
C THR A 47 -14.06 6.82 28.24
N PHE A 48 -14.01 5.54 28.65
CA PHE A 48 -15.16 4.81 29.16
C PHE A 48 -15.00 4.46 30.63
N GLY A 49 -15.86 5.06 31.47
CA GLY A 49 -15.88 4.81 32.92
C GLY A 49 -14.53 5.01 33.60
N ASN A 50 -14.30 4.27 34.69
CA ASN A 50 -13.07 4.36 35.48
C ASN A 50 -11.96 3.41 35.00
N TYR A 51 -12.31 2.40 34.19
CA TYR A 51 -11.41 1.31 33.82
C TYR A 51 -11.23 1.14 32.30
N GLY A 52 -11.83 2.01 31.48
CA GLY A 52 -11.73 1.93 30.02
C GLY A 52 -12.75 0.99 29.37
N PHE A 53 -13.85 0.71 30.05
CA PHE A 53 -14.90 -0.21 29.59
C PHE A 53 -16.28 0.45 29.62
N ASP A 54 -17.04 0.28 28.54
CA ASP A 54 -18.38 0.87 28.37
C ASP A 54 -19.45 -0.01 29.01
N ALA A 55 -19.59 0.10 30.33
CA ALA A 55 -20.63 -0.61 31.07
C ALA A 55 -22.06 -0.18 30.68
N ALA A 56 -22.24 1.03 30.14
CA ALA A 56 -23.55 1.51 29.69
C ALA A 56 -23.96 0.87 28.35
N GLY A 57 -22.98 0.52 27.51
CA GLY A 57 -23.19 -0.20 26.25
C GLY A 57 -23.57 -1.68 26.41
N MET A 58 -23.39 -2.26 27.60
CA MET A 58 -23.79 -3.63 27.90
C MET A 58 -25.30 -3.80 27.99
N ASP A 59 -25.81 -4.97 27.62
CA ASP A 59 -27.18 -5.42 27.88
C ASP A 59 -27.18 -6.56 28.91
N ALA A 60 -27.31 -6.20 30.19
CA ALA A 60 -27.32 -7.16 31.29
C ALA A 60 -28.55 -8.08 31.34
N ALA A 61 -29.54 -7.87 30.46
CA ALA A 61 -30.68 -8.79 30.32
C ALA A 61 -30.30 -10.05 29.52
N VAL A 62 -29.20 -10.01 28.75
CA VAL A 62 -28.66 -11.16 28.02
C VAL A 62 -27.70 -11.92 28.91
N ALA A 63 -27.90 -13.22 29.07
CA ALA A 63 -26.94 -14.03 29.81
C ALA A 63 -25.62 -14.14 29.03
N PRO A 64 -24.45 -13.88 29.65
CA PRO A 64 -23.16 -13.89 28.95
C PRO A 64 -22.77 -15.25 28.36
N GLY A 65 -23.33 -16.35 28.88
CA GLY A 65 -23.10 -17.70 28.36
C GLY A 65 -23.88 -18.03 27.09
N ASP A 66 -24.98 -17.31 26.83
CA ASP A 66 -25.84 -17.55 25.67
C ASP A 66 -25.37 -16.72 24.47
N ASP A 67 -25.11 -15.43 24.71
CA ASP A 67 -24.54 -14.52 23.72
C ASP A 67 -23.68 -13.46 24.41
N PHE A 68 -22.37 -13.71 24.45
CA PHE A 68 -21.42 -12.77 25.06
C PHE A 68 -21.35 -11.44 24.30
N TYR A 69 -21.56 -11.43 22.98
CA TYR A 69 -21.55 -10.18 22.20
C TYR A 69 -22.77 -9.33 22.56
N GLY A 70 -23.96 -9.93 22.61
CA GLY A 70 -25.20 -9.30 23.04
C GLY A 70 -25.12 -8.77 24.47
N PHE A 71 -24.58 -9.56 25.40
CA PHE A 71 -24.34 -9.10 26.78
C PHE A 71 -23.38 -7.90 26.84
N ALA A 72 -22.22 -7.99 26.18
CA ALA A 72 -21.19 -6.97 26.29
C ALA A 72 -21.48 -5.68 25.50
N ASN A 73 -22.20 -5.77 24.38
CA ASN A 73 -22.36 -4.66 23.42
C ASN A 73 -23.82 -4.36 23.04
N GLY A 74 -24.80 -5.08 23.60
CA GLY A 74 -26.18 -5.10 23.10
C GLY A 74 -26.84 -3.72 23.08
N ASN A 75 -26.69 -2.93 24.15
CA ASN A 75 -27.28 -1.59 24.19
C ASN A 75 -26.55 -0.63 23.25
N TRP A 76 -25.22 -0.73 23.13
CA TRP A 76 -24.45 0.05 22.16
C TRP A 76 -24.88 -0.26 20.72
N ALA A 77 -24.98 -1.54 20.36
CA ALA A 77 -25.36 -1.98 19.01
C ALA A 77 -26.79 -1.57 18.63
N LYS A 78 -27.72 -1.54 19.60
CA LYS A 78 -29.10 -1.08 19.39
C LYS A 78 -29.20 0.44 19.19
N SER A 79 -28.36 1.21 19.88
CA SER A 79 -28.48 2.67 19.95
C SER A 79 -27.51 3.43 19.04
N THR A 80 -26.50 2.75 18.48
CA THR A 80 -25.49 3.39 17.64
C THR A 80 -25.80 3.17 16.16
N PRO A 81 -26.35 4.16 15.44
CA PRO A 81 -26.53 4.04 14.00
C PRO A 81 -25.17 4.04 13.30
N ILE A 82 -25.07 3.32 12.19
CA ILE A 82 -23.93 3.45 11.28
C ILE A 82 -24.08 4.81 10.55
N PRO A 83 -23.09 5.72 10.65
CA PRO A 83 -23.12 7.00 9.94
C PRO A 83 -23.29 6.80 8.43
N ALA A 84 -24.01 7.71 7.77
CA ALA A 84 -24.37 7.57 6.34
C ALA A 84 -23.16 7.55 5.39
N ASP A 85 -22.00 8.06 5.83
CA ASP A 85 -20.72 8.06 5.11
C ASP A 85 -19.89 6.80 5.36
N LYS A 86 -20.37 5.84 6.15
CA LYS A 86 -19.63 4.64 6.57
C LYS A 86 -20.42 3.36 6.26
N SER A 87 -19.71 2.27 5.96
CA SER A 87 -20.32 0.96 5.71
C SER A 87 -20.40 0.08 6.97
N ASN A 88 -19.70 0.45 8.03
CA ASN A 88 -19.66 -0.21 9.33
C ASN A 88 -19.26 0.82 10.41
N TYR A 89 -19.61 0.53 11.66
CA TYR A 89 -19.23 1.37 12.79
C TYR A 89 -19.00 0.55 14.05
N GLY A 90 -17.98 0.93 14.82
CA GLY A 90 -17.49 0.20 15.99
C GLY A 90 -16.39 0.96 16.71
N ALA A 91 -15.80 0.35 17.73
CA ALA A 91 -14.76 0.97 18.56
C ALA A 91 -13.54 1.47 17.75
N PHE A 92 -13.11 0.72 16.73
CA PHE A 92 -12.01 1.14 15.86
C PHE A 92 -12.36 2.35 15.00
N ASN A 93 -13.61 2.49 14.57
CA ASN A 93 -14.06 3.66 13.81
C ASN A 93 -14.12 4.88 14.73
N LEU A 94 -14.61 4.74 15.97
CA LEU A 94 -14.60 5.83 16.95
C LEU A 94 -13.18 6.36 17.21
N LEU A 95 -12.22 5.45 17.40
CA LEU A 95 -10.83 5.82 17.57
C LEU A 95 -10.26 6.47 16.31
N SER A 96 -10.57 5.93 15.13
CA SER A 96 -10.14 6.48 13.85
C SER A 96 -10.70 7.88 13.61
N ASP A 97 -11.97 8.13 13.92
CA ASP A 97 -12.61 9.45 13.79
C ASP A 97 -11.92 10.47 14.72
N LEU A 98 -11.64 10.11 15.98
CA LEU A 98 -10.92 10.96 16.92
C LEU A 98 -9.48 11.26 16.44
N SER A 99 -8.76 10.23 15.96
CA SER A 99 -7.43 10.42 15.40
C SER A 99 -7.46 11.33 14.17
N GLN A 100 -8.43 11.15 13.27
CA GLN A 100 -8.60 12.01 12.09
C GLN A 100 -8.88 13.46 12.48
N GLN A 101 -9.72 13.71 13.48
CA GLN A 101 -9.98 15.06 13.99
C GLN A 101 -8.70 15.73 14.49
N ARG A 102 -7.92 15.04 15.32
CA ARG A 102 -6.64 15.56 15.84
C ARG A 102 -5.61 15.78 14.74
N THR A 103 -5.50 14.85 13.78
CA THR A 103 -4.66 15.02 12.60
C THR A 103 -5.09 16.23 11.79
N GLN A 104 -6.40 16.45 11.64
CA GLN A 104 -6.94 17.62 10.95
C GLN A 104 -6.53 18.93 11.63
N GLU A 105 -6.56 18.99 12.97
CA GLU A 105 -6.10 20.16 13.73
C GLU A 105 -4.62 20.44 13.51
N ILE A 106 -3.78 19.40 13.55
CA ILE A 106 -2.33 19.51 13.26
C ILE A 106 -2.10 20.01 11.84
N LEU A 107 -2.80 19.45 10.86
CA LEU A 107 -2.68 19.87 9.46
C LEU A 107 -3.12 21.32 9.26
N LYS A 108 -4.21 21.75 9.91
CA LYS A 108 -4.67 23.15 9.89
C LYS A 108 -3.63 24.11 10.47
N GLN A 109 -3.00 23.75 11.59
CA GLN A 109 -1.90 24.55 12.15
C GLN A 109 -0.70 24.59 11.21
N ALA A 110 -0.37 23.46 10.60
CA ALA A 110 0.73 23.35 9.65
C ALA A 110 0.54 24.18 8.37
N GLN A 111 -0.69 24.58 8.02
CA GLN A 111 -0.96 25.49 6.89
C GLN A 111 -0.39 26.90 7.11
N ALA A 112 -0.14 27.31 8.36
CA ALA A 112 0.43 28.63 8.65
C ALA A 112 1.90 28.75 8.23
N ASP A 113 2.62 27.64 8.09
CA ASP A 113 3.99 27.61 7.59
C ASP A 113 4.02 27.41 6.07
N PRO A 114 4.45 28.40 5.28
CA PRO A 114 4.52 28.29 3.82
C PRO A 114 5.55 27.27 3.31
N ASN A 115 6.41 26.73 4.18
CA ASN A 115 7.36 25.67 3.84
C ASN A 115 6.88 24.27 4.25
N SER A 116 5.73 24.18 4.93
CA SER A 116 5.18 22.91 5.40
C SER A 116 4.56 22.12 4.27
N LYS A 117 5.23 21.04 3.85
CA LYS A 117 4.73 20.13 2.81
C LYS A 117 3.36 19.54 3.16
N ILE A 118 3.13 19.20 4.44
CA ILE A 118 1.85 18.64 4.89
C ILE A 118 0.75 19.70 4.91
N GLY A 119 1.07 20.95 5.30
CA GLY A 119 0.14 22.08 5.25
C GLY A 119 -0.26 22.43 3.82
N ILE A 120 0.71 22.54 2.91
CA ILE A 120 0.48 22.80 1.48
C ILE A 120 -0.37 21.69 0.85
N THR A 121 -0.04 20.42 1.13
CA THR A 121 -0.78 19.28 0.56
C THR A 121 -2.23 19.27 1.04
N TYR A 122 -2.45 19.50 2.33
CA TYR A 122 -3.80 19.56 2.90
C TYR A 122 -4.61 20.74 2.35
N ALA A 123 -3.99 21.93 2.23
CA ALA A 123 -4.61 23.10 1.60
C ALA A 123 -5.02 22.82 0.16
N THR A 124 -4.12 22.19 -0.62
CA THR A 124 -4.36 21.85 -2.02
C THR A 124 -5.48 20.84 -2.18
N TYR A 125 -5.59 19.86 -1.27
CA TYR A 125 -6.65 18.85 -1.28
C TYR A 125 -8.04 19.46 -1.01
N LEU A 126 -8.13 20.48 -0.15
CA LEU A 126 -9.38 21.12 0.21
C LEU A 126 -9.87 22.19 -0.79
N ASP A 127 -8.99 22.67 -1.67
CA ASP A 127 -9.32 23.70 -2.67
C ASP A 127 -10.13 23.12 -3.85
N THR A 128 -11.39 22.81 -3.56
CA THR A 128 -12.34 22.27 -4.53
C THR A 128 -12.58 23.23 -5.69
N ALA A 129 -12.53 24.54 -5.49
CA ALA A 129 -12.69 25.51 -6.56
C ALA A 129 -11.55 25.41 -7.60
N ALA A 130 -10.30 25.30 -7.14
CA ALA A 130 -9.16 25.10 -8.03
C ALA A 130 -9.18 23.72 -8.70
N ILE A 131 -9.66 22.67 -8.01
CA ILE A 131 -9.83 21.33 -8.56
C ILE A 131 -10.85 21.36 -9.72
N GLU A 132 -12.04 21.93 -9.48
CA GLU A 132 -13.10 22.04 -10.50
C GLU A 132 -12.65 22.90 -11.68
N ALA A 133 -11.97 24.02 -11.43
CA ALA A 133 -11.44 24.88 -12.50
C ALA A 133 -10.40 24.18 -13.39
N LYS A 134 -9.58 23.28 -12.82
CA LYS A 134 -8.59 22.51 -13.58
C LYS A 134 -9.21 21.33 -14.35
N GLY A 135 -10.32 20.78 -13.87
CA GLY A 135 -11.01 19.64 -14.47
C GLY A 135 -10.05 18.49 -14.80
N LEU A 136 -10.14 17.96 -16.02
CA LEU A 136 -9.27 16.86 -16.47
C LEU A 136 -7.86 17.30 -16.90
N GLY A 137 -7.56 18.60 -16.94
CA GLY A 137 -6.29 19.13 -17.45
C GLY A 137 -5.04 18.41 -16.90
N PRO A 138 -4.93 18.21 -15.57
CA PRO A 138 -3.77 17.55 -14.97
C PRO A 138 -3.55 16.09 -15.40
N ILE A 139 -4.60 15.35 -15.75
CA ILE A 139 -4.49 13.92 -16.12
C ILE A 139 -4.33 13.71 -17.64
N GLN A 140 -4.59 14.71 -18.47
CA GLN A 140 -4.53 14.59 -19.93
C GLN A 140 -3.18 14.08 -20.47
N PRO A 141 -2.00 14.52 -19.96
CA PRO A 141 -0.71 13.99 -20.44
C PRO A 141 -0.61 12.46 -20.30
N TRP A 142 -1.08 11.93 -19.17
CA TRP A 142 -1.09 10.49 -18.91
C TRP A 142 -2.07 9.74 -19.82
N LEU A 143 -3.28 10.28 -20.02
CA LEU A 143 -4.24 9.70 -20.97
C LEU A 143 -3.70 9.72 -22.41
N GLY A 144 -2.99 10.78 -22.80
CA GLY A 144 -2.32 10.89 -24.10
C GLY A 144 -1.25 9.81 -24.28
N GLN A 145 -0.46 9.55 -23.24
CA GLN A 145 0.53 8.47 -23.25
C GLN A 145 -0.11 7.08 -23.41
N ILE A 146 -1.23 6.81 -22.73
CA ILE A 146 -1.94 5.54 -22.92
C ILE A 146 -2.45 5.40 -24.37
N LYS A 147 -3.00 6.47 -24.94
CA LYS A 147 -3.53 6.49 -26.32
C LYS A 147 -2.44 6.37 -27.38
N SER A 148 -1.18 6.69 -27.05
CA SER A 148 -0.06 6.58 -27.97
C SER A 148 0.43 5.14 -28.15
N VAL A 149 0.11 4.22 -27.23
CA VAL A 149 0.49 2.81 -27.32
C VAL A 149 -0.14 2.16 -28.57
N LYS A 150 0.72 1.64 -29.46
CA LYS A 150 0.30 0.99 -30.72
C LYS A 150 0.49 -0.51 -30.74
N ALA A 151 1.38 -1.04 -29.89
CA ALA A 151 1.70 -2.46 -29.85
C ALA A 151 1.66 -3.02 -28.44
N LYS A 152 1.30 -4.30 -28.31
CA LYS A 152 1.32 -5.03 -27.03
C LYS A 152 2.72 -5.05 -26.41
N ALA A 153 3.77 -5.01 -27.23
CA ALA A 153 5.16 -4.98 -26.80
C ALA A 153 5.53 -3.72 -25.99
N ASP A 154 4.72 -2.65 -26.06
CA ASP A 154 4.95 -1.41 -25.31
C ASP A 154 4.24 -1.39 -23.94
N LEU A 155 3.31 -2.32 -23.70
CA LEU A 155 2.59 -2.43 -22.42
C LEU A 155 3.52 -2.62 -21.21
N PRO A 156 4.61 -3.42 -21.27
CA PRO A 156 5.49 -3.59 -20.12
C PRO A 156 6.10 -2.27 -19.62
N ALA A 157 6.55 -1.41 -20.54
CA ALA A 157 7.09 -0.10 -20.19
C ALA A 157 6.00 0.86 -19.68
N LEU A 158 4.81 0.84 -20.30
CA LEU A 158 3.69 1.65 -19.84
C LEU A 158 3.26 1.24 -18.41
N TYR A 159 3.17 -0.06 -18.12
CA TYR A 159 2.78 -0.55 -16.80
C TYR A 159 3.82 -0.22 -15.73
N ALA A 160 5.11 -0.32 -16.05
CA ALA A 160 6.17 0.12 -15.13
C ALA A 160 6.01 1.60 -14.76
N GLN A 161 5.78 2.47 -15.75
CA GLN A 161 5.55 3.89 -15.51
C GLN A 161 4.23 4.15 -14.77
N ALA A 162 3.18 3.38 -15.07
CA ALA A 162 1.90 3.46 -14.36
C ALA A 162 2.09 3.14 -12.88
N ALA A 163 2.80 2.06 -12.56
CA ALA A 163 3.09 1.65 -11.18
C ALA A 163 3.87 2.73 -10.41
N ARG A 164 4.86 3.38 -11.04
CA ARG A 164 5.58 4.52 -10.44
C ARG A 164 4.68 5.72 -10.13
N ASN A 165 3.61 5.90 -10.90
CA ASN A 165 2.61 6.94 -10.67
C ASN A 165 1.47 6.49 -9.73
N GLY A 166 1.62 5.35 -9.04
CA GLY A 166 0.61 4.81 -8.14
C GLY A 166 -0.62 4.22 -8.85
N ILE A 167 -0.55 4.00 -10.16
CA ILE A 167 -1.63 3.44 -10.95
C ILE A 167 -1.50 1.93 -10.94
N ARG A 168 -2.52 1.26 -10.42
CA ARG A 168 -2.57 -0.20 -10.33
C ARG A 168 -2.57 -0.83 -11.72
N THR A 169 -1.73 -1.85 -11.89
CA THR A 169 -1.61 -2.64 -13.13
C THR A 169 -2.05 -4.11 -12.89
N PRO A 170 -2.14 -4.95 -13.93
CA PRO A 170 -2.43 -6.38 -13.77
C PRO A 170 -1.42 -7.16 -12.91
N LEU A 171 -0.22 -6.61 -12.71
CA LEU A 171 0.80 -7.16 -11.82
C LEU A 171 1.08 -6.15 -10.70
N THR A 172 1.09 -6.62 -9.47
CA THR A 172 1.64 -5.84 -8.35
C THR A 172 3.12 -6.13 -8.23
N SER A 173 3.89 -5.15 -7.76
CA SER A 173 5.31 -5.30 -7.49
C SER A 173 5.69 -4.55 -6.21
N GLY A 174 6.62 -5.11 -5.45
CA GLY A 174 7.16 -4.45 -4.25
C GLY A 174 8.49 -5.07 -3.84
N VAL A 175 9.28 -4.32 -3.09
CA VAL A 175 10.53 -4.83 -2.51
C VAL A 175 10.28 -5.13 -1.04
N GLY A 176 10.68 -6.32 -0.61
CA GLY A 176 10.55 -6.80 0.76
C GLY A 176 11.67 -7.76 1.11
N GLN A 177 11.70 -8.24 2.34
CA GLN A 177 12.64 -9.29 2.75
C GLN A 177 12.25 -10.63 2.12
N ASP A 178 13.22 -11.41 1.64
CA ASP A 178 12.98 -12.76 1.15
C ASP A 178 12.54 -13.67 2.31
N ASP A 179 11.39 -14.34 2.17
CA ASP A 179 10.82 -15.19 3.22
C ASP A 179 11.75 -16.33 3.69
N LYS A 180 12.72 -16.74 2.87
CA LYS A 180 13.71 -17.78 3.23
C LYS A 180 15.12 -17.23 3.44
N GLU A 181 15.36 -15.97 3.12
CA GLU A 181 16.64 -15.27 3.28
C GLU A 181 16.39 -13.83 3.80
N PRO A 182 15.95 -13.65 5.07
CA PRO A 182 15.40 -12.38 5.55
C PRO A 182 16.38 -11.20 5.58
N GLU A 183 17.68 -11.47 5.51
CA GLU A 183 18.75 -10.46 5.38
C GLU A 183 18.88 -9.91 3.96
N VAL A 184 18.16 -10.47 3.00
CA VAL A 184 18.21 -10.11 1.58
C VAL A 184 16.86 -9.53 1.16
N TYR A 185 16.90 -8.37 0.51
CA TYR A 185 15.74 -7.83 -0.16
C TYR A 185 15.52 -8.52 -1.51
N ALA A 186 14.27 -8.85 -1.80
CA ALA A 186 13.84 -9.40 -3.08
C ALA A 186 12.71 -8.56 -3.68
N LEU A 187 12.60 -8.60 -5.01
CA LEU A 187 11.44 -8.09 -5.74
C LEU A 187 10.34 -9.15 -5.72
N PHE A 188 9.19 -8.77 -5.18
CA PHE A 188 7.97 -9.57 -5.18
C PHE A 188 7.08 -9.13 -6.34
N LEU A 189 6.46 -10.12 -6.99
CA LEU A 189 5.40 -9.91 -7.97
C LEU A 189 4.13 -10.63 -7.51
N GLY A 190 2.98 -10.01 -7.72
CA GLY A 190 1.69 -10.58 -7.34
C GLY A 190 0.58 -10.31 -8.36
N GLN A 191 -0.54 -10.99 -8.15
CA GLN A 191 -1.75 -10.79 -8.96
C GLN A 191 -2.40 -9.44 -8.66
N GLY A 192 -2.81 -8.71 -9.70
CA GLY A 192 -3.37 -7.37 -9.59
C GLY A 192 -4.46 -7.08 -10.63
N GLY A 193 -4.78 -5.81 -10.84
CA GLY A 193 -5.58 -5.36 -11.98
C GLY A 193 -7.09 -5.62 -11.95
N LEU A 194 -7.68 -6.12 -10.86
CA LEU A 194 -9.13 -6.25 -10.72
C LEU A 194 -9.77 -5.00 -10.12
N GLY A 195 -10.70 -4.36 -10.83
CA GLY A 195 -11.51 -3.25 -10.33
C GLY A 195 -12.30 -3.52 -9.04
N MET A 196 -12.78 -4.74 -8.85
CA MET A 196 -13.54 -5.17 -7.67
C MET A 196 -12.65 -5.94 -6.67
N PRO A 197 -13.06 -6.04 -5.38
CA PRO A 197 -12.16 -6.47 -4.30
C PRO A 197 -11.61 -7.89 -4.39
N ASP A 198 -12.31 -8.79 -5.11
CA ASP A 198 -11.96 -10.20 -5.20
C ASP A 198 -12.39 -10.80 -6.55
N ARG A 199 -11.74 -11.90 -6.96
CA ARG A 199 -12.09 -12.63 -8.19
C ARG A 199 -13.54 -13.11 -8.20
N ASP A 200 -14.11 -13.41 -7.04
CA ASP A 200 -15.46 -13.98 -6.97
C ASP A 200 -16.55 -12.95 -7.32
N TYR A 201 -16.28 -11.64 -7.25
CA TYR A 201 -17.17 -10.60 -7.80
C TYR A 201 -17.37 -10.74 -9.32
N TYR A 202 -16.45 -11.41 -10.02
CA TYR A 202 -16.52 -11.63 -11.46
C TYR A 202 -17.09 -13.00 -11.82
N LEU A 203 -16.90 -14.00 -10.96
CA LEU A 203 -17.05 -15.42 -11.30
C LEU A 203 -18.18 -16.12 -10.52
N SER A 204 -18.57 -15.60 -9.36
CA SER A 204 -19.64 -16.18 -8.54
C SER A 204 -21.00 -16.02 -9.21
N LYS A 205 -21.91 -16.96 -8.90
CA LYS A 205 -23.34 -16.90 -9.26
C LYS A 205 -24.21 -16.30 -8.16
N ASP A 206 -23.60 -15.88 -7.05
CA ASP A 206 -24.32 -15.21 -5.97
C ASP A 206 -25.02 -13.94 -6.49
N ALA A 207 -26.29 -13.76 -6.11
CA ALA A 207 -27.13 -12.69 -6.64
C ALA A 207 -26.60 -11.30 -6.25
N LYS A 208 -26.04 -11.14 -5.05
CA LYS A 208 -25.52 -9.86 -4.58
C LYS A 208 -24.24 -9.47 -5.31
N LEU A 209 -23.38 -10.46 -5.58
CA LEU A 209 -22.18 -10.24 -6.38
C LEU A 209 -22.51 -9.95 -7.85
N ALA A 210 -23.52 -10.60 -8.42
CA ALA A 210 -23.99 -10.30 -9.77
C ALA A 210 -24.56 -8.87 -9.88
N GLU A 211 -25.34 -8.43 -8.88
CA GLU A 211 -25.82 -7.05 -8.79
C GLU A 211 -24.65 -6.06 -8.72
N THR A 212 -23.64 -6.35 -7.89
CA THR A 212 -22.45 -5.51 -7.73
C THR A 212 -21.66 -5.42 -9.03
N LYS A 213 -21.50 -6.53 -9.76
CA LYS A 213 -20.85 -6.55 -11.08
C LYS A 213 -21.59 -5.69 -12.11
N ALA A 214 -22.92 -5.71 -12.11
CA ALA A 214 -23.73 -4.87 -12.97
C ALA A 214 -23.58 -3.38 -12.61
N ALA A 215 -23.58 -3.04 -11.32
CA ALA A 215 -23.32 -1.68 -10.84
C ALA A 215 -21.92 -1.20 -11.22
N TYR A 216 -20.92 -2.08 -11.15
CA TYR A 216 -19.55 -1.78 -11.56
C TYR A 216 -19.44 -1.47 -13.07
N LEU A 217 -20.16 -2.21 -13.93
CA LEU A 217 -20.23 -1.89 -15.36
C LEU A 217 -20.83 -0.49 -15.62
N LYS A 218 -21.88 -0.13 -14.89
CA LYS A 218 -22.48 1.21 -14.95
C LYS A 218 -21.48 2.27 -14.50
N HIS A 219 -20.76 2.01 -13.41
CA HIS A 219 -19.73 2.92 -12.90
C HIS A 219 -18.60 3.14 -13.92
N LEU A 220 -18.08 2.07 -14.54
CA LEU A 220 -17.08 2.17 -15.61
C LEU A 220 -17.58 3.00 -16.80
N THR A 221 -18.84 2.80 -17.20
CA THR A 221 -19.47 3.58 -18.28
C THR A 221 -19.52 5.07 -17.92
N ASN A 222 -19.92 5.40 -16.69
CA ASN A 222 -19.97 6.77 -16.20
C ASN A 222 -18.57 7.40 -16.16
N LEU A 223 -17.56 6.70 -15.63
CA LEU A 223 -16.19 7.20 -15.58
C LEU A 223 -15.63 7.50 -16.97
N LEU A 224 -15.82 6.60 -17.94
CA LEU A 224 -15.38 6.81 -19.32
C LEU A 224 -16.11 7.99 -19.98
N THR A 225 -17.40 8.16 -19.68
CA THR A 225 -18.19 9.29 -20.18
C THR A 225 -17.67 10.62 -19.61
N LEU A 226 -17.44 10.67 -18.29
CA LEU A 226 -16.88 11.85 -17.62
C LEU A 226 -15.45 12.17 -18.08
N ALA A 227 -14.68 11.14 -18.45
CA ALA A 227 -13.34 11.30 -19.03
C ALA A 227 -13.36 11.78 -20.50
N GLY A 228 -14.54 11.90 -21.12
CA GLY A 228 -14.68 12.30 -22.53
C GLY A 228 -14.28 11.20 -23.53
N GLU A 229 -14.27 9.93 -23.11
CA GLU A 229 -13.93 8.82 -24.01
C GLU A 229 -15.12 8.46 -24.92
N PRO A 230 -14.92 8.35 -26.25
CA PRO A 230 -15.96 7.90 -27.14
C PRO A 230 -16.28 6.42 -26.90
N ASN A 231 -17.52 6.01 -27.19
CA ASN A 231 -17.97 4.62 -27.04
C ASN A 231 -17.81 4.08 -25.61
N ALA A 232 -18.15 4.89 -24.60
CA ALA A 232 -17.98 4.57 -23.18
C ALA A 232 -18.58 3.20 -22.79
N ALA A 233 -19.82 2.90 -23.18
CA ALA A 233 -20.48 1.63 -22.82
C ALA A 233 -19.80 0.39 -23.45
N PRO A 234 -19.54 0.33 -24.77
CA PRO A 234 -18.74 -0.77 -25.35
C PRO A 234 -17.36 -0.94 -24.71
N ARG A 235 -16.67 0.16 -24.41
CA ARG A 235 -15.35 0.12 -23.74
C ARG A 235 -15.45 -0.39 -22.31
N ALA A 236 -16.46 0.03 -21.54
CA ALA A 236 -16.71 -0.48 -20.20
C ALA A 236 -16.97 -1.98 -20.21
N ALA A 237 -17.75 -2.49 -21.17
CA ALA A 237 -17.97 -3.92 -21.35
C ALA A 237 -16.67 -4.67 -21.68
N ALA A 238 -15.81 -4.09 -22.53
CA ALA A 238 -14.50 -4.68 -22.86
C ALA A 238 -13.56 -4.73 -21.64
N ILE A 239 -13.56 -3.69 -20.79
CA ILE A 239 -12.81 -3.66 -19.53
C ILE A 239 -13.31 -4.78 -18.62
N LEU A 240 -14.62 -4.87 -18.38
CA LEU A 240 -15.19 -5.91 -17.53
C LEU A 240 -14.90 -7.33 -18.04
N ALA A 241 -14.93 -7.53 -19.35
CA ALA A 241 -14.60 -8.81 -19.97
C ALA A 241 -13.11 -9.15 -19.83
N PHE A 242 -12.23 -8.16 -19.95
CA PHE A 242 -10.80 -8.33 -19.67
C PHE A 242 -10.56 -8.70 -18.20
N GLU A 243 -11.12 -7.94 -17.26
CA GLU A 243 -10.99 -8.21 -15.83
C GLU A 243 -11.60 -9.57 -15.44
N THR A 244 -12.70 -9.99 -16.06
CA THR A 244 -13.29 -11.33 -15.81
C THR A 244 -12.33 -12.45 -16.23
N ARG A 245 -11.62 -12.30 -17.36
CA ARG A 245 -10.59 -13.27 -17.78
C ARG A 245 -9.38 -13.25 -16.84
N LEU A 246 -9.00 -12.08 -16.35
CA LEU A 246 -7.94 -11.94 -15.36
C LEU A 246 -8.32 -12.60 -14.03
N ALA A 247 -9.55 -12.38 -13.55
CA ALA A 247 -10.08 -13.02 -12.34
C ALA A 247 -10.09 -14.55 -12.45
N ALA A 248 -10.35 -15.10 -13.63
CA ALA A 248 -10.34 -16.54 -13.86
C ALA A 248 -8.96 -17.19 -13.58
N VAL A 249 -7.86 -16.45 -13.78
CA VAL A 249 -6.49 -16.92 -13.54
C VAL A 249 -5.91 -16.47 -12.19
N HIS A 250 -6.63 -15.62 -11.45
CA HIS A 250 -6.26 -15.28 -10.07
C HIS A 250 -6.42 -16.49 -9.15
N TRP A 251 -5.48 -16.62 -8.22
CA TRP A 251 -5.59 -17.54 -7.10
C TRP A 251 -6.75 -17.16 -6.19
N THR A 252 -7.34 -18.18 -5.56
CA THR A 252 -8.31 -17.99 -4.50
C THR A 252 -7.65 -17.34 -3.29
N ARG A 253 -8.45 -16.71 -2.42
CA ARG A 253 -7.95 -16.17 -1.14
C ARG A 253 -7.26 -17.22 -0.28
N VAL A 254 -7.68 -18.49 -0.38
CA VAL A 254 -7.09 -19.60 0.37
C VAL A 254 -5.69 -19.90 -0.16
N ASP A 255 -5.55 -20.05 -1.47
CA ASP A 255 -4.24 -20.31 -2.10
C ASP A 255 -3.28 -19.13 -1.92
N SER A 256 -3.77 -17.88 -2.00
CA SER A 256 -2.95 -16.68 -1.80
C SER A 256 -2.44 -16.48 -0.36
N ARG A 257 -2.91 -17.28 0.60
CA ARG A 257 -2.44 -17.25 2.00
C ARG A 257 -1.50 -18.41 2.34
N ASP A 258 -1.32 -19.36 1.43
CA ASP A 258 -0.38 -20.46 1.61
C ASP A 258 1.03 -19.97 1.26
N SER A 259 1.84 -19.76 2.30
CA SER A 259 3.20 -19.22 2.17
C SER A 259 4.11 -20.10 1.32
N ASN A 260 3.90 -21.42 1.31
CA ASN A 260 4.68 -22.34 0.48
C ASN A 260 4.29 -22.21 -0.99
N LYS A 261 2.99 -22.12 -1.29
CA LYS A 261 2.54 -21.94 -2.67
C LYS A 261 3.01 -20.59 -3.22
N THR A 262 2.91 -19.51 -2.46
CA THR A 262 3.24 -18.16 -2.95
C THR A 262 4.75 -17.94 -3.15
N TYR A 263 5.61 -18.73 -2.50
CA TYR A 263 7.06 -18.59 -2.63
C TYR A 263 7.62 -19.27 -3.90
N ASN A 264 7.85 -18.49 -4.95
CA ASN A 264 8.34 -18.97 -6.26
C ASN A 264 9.58 -18.20 -6.73
N LYS A 265 10.67 -18.26 -5.95
CA LYS A 265 11.93 -17.54 -6.27
C LYS A 265 12.51 -17.98 -7.62
N MET A 266 12.81 -17.02 -8.48
CA MET A 266 13.42 -17.26 -9.78
C MET A 266 14.21 -16.04 -10.26
N THR A 267 15.12 -16.25 -11.22
CA THR A 267 15.83 -15.15 -11.87
C THR A 267 14.92 -14.45 -12.89
N VAL A 268 15.23 -13.18 -13.24
CA VAL A 268 14.49 -12.44 -14.29
C VAL A 268 14.49 -13.20 -15.62
N ALA A 269 15.62 -13.85 -15.96
CA ALA A 269 15.72 -14.67 -17.16
C ALA A 269 14.76 -15.88 -17.13
N ALA A 270 14.60 -16.53 -15.97
CA ALA A 270 13.65 -17.63 -15.82
C ALA A 270 12.19 -17.14 -15.89
N LEU A 271 11.89 -15.97 -15.32
CA LEU A 271 10.57 -15.34 -15.39
C LEU A 271 10.17 -15.03 -16.84
N ASN A 272 11.07 -14.39 -17.62
CA ASN A 272 10.84 -14.12 -19.03
C ASN A 272 10.57 -15.39 -19.86
N ARG A 273 11.27 -16.50 -19.56
CA ARG A 273 11.00 -17.78 -20.23
C ARG A 273 9.66 -18.39 -19.83
N ARG A 274 9.24 -18.22 -18.56
CA ARG A 274 7.96 -18.75 -18.05
C ARG A 274 6.76 -17.98 -18.57
N ALA A 275 6.92 -16.68 -18.83
CA ALA A 275 5.85 -15.80 -19.28
C ALA A 275 6.29 -14.94 -20.49
N PRO A 276 6.55 -15.57 -21.66
CA PRO A 276 7.16 -14.90 -22.82
C PRO A 276 6.25 -13.85 -23.48
N GLY A 277 4.97 -13.79 -23.11
CA GLY A 277 4.02 -12.78 -23.60
C GLY A 277 4.18 -11.40 -22.95
N TYR A 278 5.07 -11.25 -21.97
CA TYR A 278 5.35 -10.01 -21.26
C TYR A 278 6.86 -9.86 -21.04
N ASP A 279 7.45 -8.77 -21.52
CA ASP A 279 8.87 -8.50 -21.37
C ASP A 279 9.17 -7.89 -19.98
N PHE A 280 9.47 -8.74 -19.00
CA PHE A 280 9.79 -8.30 -17.65
C PHE A 280 11.12 -7.55 -17.58
N ALA A 281 12.08 -7.87 -18.47
CA ALA A 281 13.35 -7.15 -18.49
C ALA A 281 13.13 -5.68 -18.90
N ARG A 282 12.34 -5.44 -19.96
CA ARG A 282 11.93 -4.09 -20.36
C ARG A 282 11.08 -3.40 -19.28
N ALA A 283 10.18 -4.11 -18.62
CA ALA A 283 9.39 -3.54 -17.53
C ALA A 283 10.27 -3.07 -16.36
N PHE A 284 11.21 -3.90 -15.90
CA PHE A 284 12.08 -3.54 -14.77
C PHE A 284 13.03 -2.41 -15.12
N ALA A 285 13.62 -2.41 -16.32
CA ALA A 285 14.45 -1.29 -16.77
C ALA A 285 13.66 0.04 -16.84
N ALA A 286 12.38 0.00 -17.19
CA ALA A 286 11.52 1.19 -17.23
C ALA A 286 11.04 1.64 -15.83
N ALA A 287 11.07 0.75 -14.83
CA ALA A 287 10.69 1.07 -13.46
C ALA A 287 11.78 1.84 -12.69
N GLY A 288 13.03 1.81 -13.18
CA GLY A 288 14.20 2.41 -12.52
C GLY A 288 15.00 1.36 -11.79
#